data_AF-A0A3S4UQI6-F1
#
_entry.id   AF-A0A3S4UQI6-F1
#
_cell.length_a   1.000
_cell.length_b   1.000
_cell.length_c   1.000
_cell.angle_alpha   90.00
_cell.angle_beta   90.00
_cell.angle_gamma   90.00
#
_symmetry.space_group_name_H-M   'P 1'
#
loop_
_entity.id
_entity.type
_entity.pdbx_description
1 polymer ?
#
loop_
_entity_poly.entity_id
_entity_poly.type
_entity_poly.pdbx_seq_one_letter_code
_entity_poly.pdbx_strand_id
1 'polypeptide(L)'
;MKIFFYGGCHAQVFARVFREWGSADVCDVVVNYELIASNLPFPYERLHNYDAVVFSPINNKDEYNTKYIEDYCNKHGIKSISYPWMQWNGYHPFTEKREFLGLNHWFPVGHDLEPDQARIEIVKSAEITTDRLKQHEETNRTNLKISDFILKYYRDTRLFLTPDHPSNVLYRYAVWEISKRLSIDVSHDFYRYEQLLQPEIILPIQPAVSAALDLRFEASDEYRFDAAGGTFKMYGPEYAKFGQHLNSDALRVFSRSKIEVIDYKTTESDDFRPQNDPAVGSSLIGRVVSDEGSNLVVEFLAAKDGIIPDPTIQTIKDSEWKVSSRVG
;
A
#
# COMPACT_ATOMS: atom_id res chain seq x y z
N MET A 1 4.41 -28.19 -4.95
CA MET A 1 5.12 -27.55 -3.84
C MET A 1 4.15 -26.74 -2.98
N LYS A 2 4.19 -26.86 -1.65
CA LYS A 2 3.43 -26.05 -0.70
C LYS A 2 4.30 -24.91 -0.16
N ILE A 3 3.83 -23.67 -0.27
CA ILE A 3 4.55 -22.46 0.15
C ILE A 3 3.78 -21.75 1.25
N PHE A 4 4.51 -21.28 2.27
CA PHE A 4 4.00 -20.38 3.28
C PHE A 4 4.65 -18.99 3.15
N PHE A 5 3.83 -17.94 3.02
CA PHE A 5 4.28 -16.56 2.96
C PHE A 5 4.08 -15.86 4.31
N TYR A 6 5.08 -15.11 4.79
CA TYR A 6 5.00 -14.35 6.05
C TYR A 6 5.58 -12.94 5.95
N GLY A 7 4.82 -11.93 6.34
CA GLY A 7 5.29 -10.55 6.33
C GLY A 7 4.15 -9.55 6.38
N GLY A 8 4.37 -8.34 5.86
CA GLY A 8 3.31 -7.33 5.68
C GLY A 8 2.48 -7.57 4.42
N CYS A 9 1.89 -6.50 3.87
CA CYS A 9 1.05 -6.54 2.66
C CYS A 9 1.74 -7.21 1.45
N HIS A 10 3.06 -7.09 1.31
CA HIS A 10 3.82 -7.76 0.25
C HIS A 10 3.71 -9.28 0.28
N ALA A 11 3.62 -9.89 1.47
CA ALA A 11 3.46 -11.34 1.60
C ALA A 11 2.12 -11.80 0.99
N GLN A 12 1.06 -11.01 1.17
CA GLN A 12 -0.25 -11.27 0.56
C GLN A 12 -0.17 -11.15 -0.97
N VAL A 13 0.52 -10.13 -1.48
CA VAL A 13 0.71 -9.96 -2.93
C VAL A 13 1.45 -11.16 -3.52
N PHE A 14 2.56 -11.59 -2.91
CA PHE A 14 3.29 -12.77 -3.39
C PHE A 14 2.43 -14.03 -3.31
N ALA A 15 1.75 -14.29 -2.19
CA ALA A 15 0.89 -15.45 -2.04
C ALA A 15 -0.23 -15.48 -3.09
N ARG A 16 -0.86 -14.33 -3.37
CA ARG A 16 -1.86 -14.21 -4.43
C ARG A 16 -1.25 -14.54 -5.80
N VAL A 17 -0.10 -13.96 -6.13
CA VAL A 17 0.56 -14.20 -7.42
C VAL A 17 0.90 -15.68 -7.62
N PHE A 18 1.51 -16.32 -6.62
CA PHE A 18 1.88 -17.73 -6.72
C PHE A 18 0.66 -18.66 -6.73
N ARG A 19 -0.45 -18.27 -6.10
CA ARG A 19 -1.71 -19.02 -6.17
C ARG A 19 -2.38 -18.92 -7.53
N GLU A 20 -2.41 -17.73 -8.12
CA GLU A 20 -3.13 -17.48 -9.38
C GLU A 20 -2.32 -17.89 -10.61
N TRP A 21 -1.00 -17.70 -10.59
CA TRP A 21 -0.15 -17.94 -11.76
C TRP A 21 1.02 -18.89 -11.51
N GLY A 22 1.27 -19.32 -10.27
CA GLY A 22 2.34 -20.25 -9.95
C GLY A 22 1.92 -21.72 -10.08
N SER A 23 2.89 -22.61 -10.30
CA SER A 23 2.68 -24.07 -10.28
C SER A 23 2.73 -24.69 -8.87
N ALA A 24 2.51 -23.88 -7.83
CA ALA A 24 2.47 -24.33 -6.44
C ALA A 24 1.12 -25.00 -6.12
N ASP A 25 1.14 -26.04 -5.28
CA ASP A 25 -0.09 -26.77 -4.90
C ASP A 25 -0.89 -25.98 -3.86
N VAL A 26 -0.18 -25.34 -2.93
CA VAL A 26 -0.75 -24.56 -1.82
C VAL A 26 0.09 -23.31 -1.61
N CYS A 27 -0.58 -22.18 -1.44
CA CYS A 27 0.02 -20.89 -1.13
C CYS A 27 -0.77 -20.26 0.02
N ASP A 28 -0.25 -20.43 1.23
CA ASP A 28 -0.81 -19.83 2.43
C ASP A 28 -0.06 -18.57 2.81
N VAL A 29 -0.72 -17.67 3.53
CA VAL A 29 -0.11 -16.43 4.01
C VAL A 29 -0.53 -16.16 5.43
N VAL A 30 0.39 -15.64 6.23
CA VAL A 30 0.09 -14.99 7.51
C VAL A 30 0.70 -13.60 7.52
N VAL A 31 -0.09 -12.63 7.96
CA VAL A 31 0.30 -11.24 7.96
C VAL A 31 0.73 -10.83 9.36
N ASN A 32 1.91 -10.21 9.45
CA ASN A 32 2.55 -9.93 10.74
C ASN A 32 1.75 -8.95 11.60
N TYR A 33 1.17 -7.90 11.01
CA TYR A 33 0.40 -6.92 11.79
C TYR A 33 -0.89 -7.51 12.36
N GLU A 34 -1.51 -8.49 11.70
CA GLU A 34 -2.72 -9.18 12.19
C GLU A 34 -2.39 -10.05 13.41
N LEU A 35 -1.27 -10.78 13.35
CA LEU A 35 -0.76 -11.54 14.49
C LEU A 35 -0.44 -10.63 15.67
N ILE A 36 0.30 -9.54 15.43
CA ILE A 36 0.71 -8.58 16.45
C ILE A 36 -0.51 -7.91 17.08
N ALA A 37 -1.48 -7.44 16.27
CA ALA A 37 -2.69 -6.80 16.76
C ALA A 37 -3.57 -7.77 17.59
N SER A 38 -3.57 -9.05 17.22
CA SER A 38 -4.34 -10.09 17.91
C SER A 38 -3.59 -10.72 19.10
N ASN A 39 -2.34 -10.30 19.35
CA ASN A 39 -1.44 -10.90 20.34
C ASN A 39 -1.34 -12.43 20.23
N LEU A 40 -1.31 -12.93 18.99
CA LEU A 40 -1.19 -14.36 18.69
C LEU A 40 0.26 -14.70 18.34
N PRO A 41 0.81 -15.81 18.88
CA PRO A 41 2.15 -16.23 18.50
C PRO A 41 2.20 -16.64 17.03
N PHE A 42 3.40 -16.57 16.44
CA PHE A 42 3.63 -17.13 15.12
C PHE A 42 3.42 -18.67 15.17
N PRO A 43 2.67 -19.26 14.23
CA PRO A 43 2.30 -20.68 14.28
C PRO A 43 3.42 -21.58 13.72
N TYR A 44 4.54 -21.70 14.46
CA TYR A 44 5.71 -22.48 14.05
C TYR A 44 5.37 -23.93 13.72
N GLU A 45 4.45 -24.52 14.48
CA GLU A 45 3.97 -25.86 14.26
C GLU A 45 3.30 -26.03 12.90
N ARG A 46 2.82 -24.99 12.21
CA ARG A 46 2.29 -25.16 10.86
C ARG A 46 3.39 -25.38 9.82
N LEU A 47 4.61 -24.90 10.08
CA LEU A 47 5.68 -24.85 9.07
C LEU A 47 6.11 -26.24 8.56
N HIS A 48 5.97 -27.31 9.37
CA HIS A 48 6.30 -28.68 8.93
C HIS A 48 5.45 -29.19 7.76
N ASN A 49 4.32 -28.53 7.45
CA ASN A 49 3.44 -28.91 6.35
C ASN A 49 3.82 -28.26 5.01
N TYR A 50 4.86 -27.42 4.98
CA TYR A 50 5.27 -26.67 3.80
C TYR A 50 6.66 -27.11 3.33
N ASP A 51 6.86 -27.06 2.02
CA ASP A 51 8.16 -27.33 1.39
C ASP A 51 9.06 -26.10 1.44
N ALA A 52 8.44 -24.91 1.47
CA ALA A 52 9.13 -23.64 1.49
C ALA A 52 8.41 -22.54 2.30
N VAL A 53 9.19 -21.63 2.87
CA VAL A 53 8.74 -20.41 3.55
C VAL A 53 9.37 -19.19 2.89
N VAL A 54 8.54 -18.22 2.51
CA VAL A 54 8.99 -16.94 1.94
C VAL A 54 8.60 -15.83 2.90
N PHE A 55 9.56 -15.01 3.37
CA PHE A 55 9.25 -14.03 4.41
C PHE A 55 10.03 -12.72 4.33
N SER A 56 9.47 -11.65 4.91
CA SER A 56 10.17 -10.38 5.14
C SER A 56 10.76 -10.36 6.55
N PRO A 57 12.06 -10.11 6.74
CA PRO A 57 12.65 -10.07 8.07
C PRO A 57 12.02 -9.02 9.00
N ILE A 58 11.81 -9.40 10.25
CA ILE A 58 11.36 -8.55 11.36
C ILE A 58 12.34 -8.79 12.51
N ASN A 59 13.14 -7.79 12.88
CA ASN A 59 14.17 -7.96 13.92
C ASN A 59 13.90 -7.13 15.18
N ASN A 60 12.88 -6.28 15.16
CA ASN A 60 12.59 -5.28 16.21
C ASN A 60 11.29 -5.60 16.97
N LYS A 61 10.81 -6.84 16.88
CA LYS A 61 9.61 -7.33 17.56
C LYS A 61 9.95 -8.67 18.16
N ASP A 62 10.06 -8.75 19.49
CA ASP A 62 10.64 -9.88 20.22
C ASP A 62 10.12 -11.25 19.74
N GLU A 63 8.91 -11.63 20.15
CA GLU A 63 8.31 -12.93 19.84
C GLU A 63 7.97 -13.12 18.36
N TYR A 64 7.94 -12.02 17.59
CA TYR A 64 7.63 -11.99 16.16
C TYR A 64 8.89 -11.97 15.29
N ASN A 65 10.07 -12.13 15.90
CA ASN A 65 11.34 -12.03 15.20
C ASN A 65 11.48 -13.19 14.21
N THR A 66 11.71 -12.86 12.94
CA THR A 66 11.81 -13.84 11.86
C THR A 66 13.06 -14.71 11.94
N LYS A 67 14.05 -14.36 12.77
CA LYS A 67 15.21 -15.22 13.04
C LYS A 67 14.78 -16.62 13.49
N TYR A 68 13.74 -16.70 14.31
CA TYR A 68 13.21 -17.97 14.78
C TYR A 68 12.58 -18.79 13.63
N ILE A 69 12.05 -18.14 12.60
CA ILE A 69 11.55 -18.80 11.39
C ILE A 69 12.70 -19.40 10.59
N GLU A 70 13.80 -18.66 10.39
CA GLU A 70 15.00 -19.21 9.75
C GLU A 70 15.58 -20.39 10.53
N ASP A 71 15.76 -20.23 11.84
CA ASP A 71 16.31 -21.27 12.71
C ASP A 71 15.43 -22.53 12.69
N TYR A 72 14.09 -22.36 12.68
CA TYR A 72 13.14 -23.47 12.52
C TYR A 72 13.24 -24.14 11.15
N CYS A 73 13.23 -23.36 10.06
CA CYS A 73 13.32 -23.90 8.71
C CYS A 73 14.61 -24.70 8.51
N ASN A 74 15.74 -24.16 8.95
CA ASN A 74 17.05 -24.82 8.89
C ASN A 74 17.05 -26.14 9.67
N LYS A 75 16.50 -26.15 10.89
CA LYS A 75 16.42 -27.36 11.73
C LYS A 75 15.59 -28.47 11.08
N HIS A 76 14.54 -28.11 10.34
CA HIS A 76 13.58 -29.05 9.78
C HIS A 76 13.78 -29.32 8.28
N GLY A 77 14.83 -28.76 7.67
CA GLY A 77 15.10 -28.94 6.24
C GLY A 77 14.07 -28.26 5.34
N ILE A 78 13.33 -27.28 5.86
CA ILE A 78 12.36 -26.50 5.08
C ILE A 78 13.12 -25.40 4.35
N LYS A 79 12.85 -25.23 3.05
CA LYS A 79 13.50 -24.20 2.26
C LYS A 79 13.01 -22.82 2.70
N SER A 80 13.90 -21.87 2.92
CA SER A 80 13.54 -20.51 3.30
C SER A 80 14.06 -19.48 2.31
N ILE A 81 13.25 -18.46 2.03
CA ILE A 81 13.61 -17.30 1.21
C ILE A 81 13.21 -16.03 1.95
N SER A 82 14.19 -15.21 2.32
CA SER A 82 13.97 -13.88 2.85
C SER A 82 14.00 -12.81 1.74
N TYR A 83 13.05 -11.88 1.78
CA TYR A 83 13.02 -10.68 0.93
C TYR A 83 13.05 -9.42 1.79
N PRO A 84 13.63 -8.30 1.32
CA PRO A 84 13.76 -7.11 2.14
C PRO A 84 12.41 -6.40 2.30
N TRP A 85 12.31 -5.57 3.33
CA TRP A 85 11.21 -4.60 3.42
C TRP A 85 11.27 -3.68 2.19
N MET A 86 10.28 -3.78 1.31
CA MET A 86 10.29 -3.13 0.00
C MET A 86 9.84 -1.67 0.14
N GLN A 87 10.73 -0.83 0.69
CA GLN A 87 10.48 0.60 0.83
C GLN A 87 11.63 1.41 0.24
N TRP A 88 11.27 2.45 -0.51
CA TRP A 88 12.20 3.39 -1.11
C TRP A 88 11.52 4.74 -1.34
N ASN A 89 12.06 5.82 -0.77
CA ASN A 89 11.39 7.13 -0.78
C ASN A 89 11.88 8.05 -1.91
N GLY A 90 12.71 7.57 -2.85
CA GLY A 90 13.33 8.45 -3.85
C GLY A 90 12.32 9.19 -4.74
N TYR A 91 11.19 8.57 -5.10
CA TYR A 91 10.13 9.25 -5.85
C TYR A 91 9.26 10.20 -5.00
N HIS A 92 9.32 10.08 -3.68
CA HIS A 92 8.41 10.73 -2.74
C HIS A 92 9.15 11.25 -1.49
N PRO A 93 10.21 12.07 -1.66
CA PRO A 93 11.12 12.43 -0.57
C PRO A 93 10.45 13.30 0.50
N PHE A 94 9.36 13.98 0.15
CA PHE A 94 8.56 14.82 1.03
C PHE A 94 7.20 14.17 1.29
N THR A 95 7.21 12.91 1.74
CA THR A 95 6.00 12.22 2.16
C THR A 95 6.16 11.58 3.52
N GLU A 96 5.06 11.50 4.26
CA GLU A 96 5.01 10.82 5.54
C GLU A 96 3.72 10.01 5.70
N LYS A 97 3.78 8.97 6.54
CA LYS A 97 2.58 8.24 6.93
C LYS A 97 1.82 9.03 7.99
N ARG A 98 0.54 9.30 7.73
CA ARG A 98 -0.41 9.83 8.71
C ARG A 98 -1.64 8.94 8.79
N GLU A 99 -2.28 8.95 9.94
CA GLU A 99 -3.59 8.34 10.10
C GLU A 99 -4.65 9.20 9.42
N PHE A 100 -5.47 8.57 8.57
CA PHE A 100 -6.62 9.19 7.93
C PHE A 100 -7.73 8.13 7.84
N LEU A 101 -8.90 8.43 8.43
CA LEU A 101 -10.04 7.50 8.53
C LEU A 101 -9.67 6.15 9.18
N GLY A 102 -8.81 6.17 10.20
CA GLY A 102 -8.36 4.96 10.92
C GLY A 102 -7.32 4.12 10.19
N LEU A 103 -6.83 4.58 9.04
CA LEU A 103 -5.83 3.90 8.22
C LEU A 103 -4.57 4.75 8.07
N ASN A 104 -3.40 4.12 8.05
CA ASN A 104 -2.12 4.82 7.84
C ASN A 104 -1.83 4.95 6.34
N HIS A 105 -1.81 6.19 5.84
CA HIS A 105 -1.59 6.49 4.43
C HIS A 105 -0.43 7.46 4.24
N TRP A 106 0.20 7.39 3.06
CA TRP A 106 1.24 8.33 2.69
C TRP A 106 0.65 9.63 2.17
N PHE A 107 1.12 10.73 2.73
CA PHE A 107 0.71 12.08 2.36
C PHE A 107 1.92 12.95 2.04
N PRO A 108 1.78 13.92 1.14
CA PRO A 108 2.82 14.89 0.89
C PRO A 108 2.94 15.82 2.09
N VAL A 109 4.16 16.11 2.50
CA VAL A 109 4.46 17.16 3.46
C VAL A 109 4.96 18.38 2.71
N GLY A 110 4.40 19.54 3.03
CA GLY A 110 4.93 20.81 2.54
C GLY A 110 6.37 21.01 3.03
N HIS A 111 7.17 21.70 2.23
CA HIS A 111 8.49 22.17 2.62
C HIS A 111 8.68 23.60 2.12
N ASP A 112 9.38 24.42 2.91
CA ASP A 112 9.71 25.81 2.56
C ASP A 112 11.13 25.91 1.96
N LEU A 113 11.63 24.82 1.38
CA LEU A 113 12.96 24.79 0.75
C LEU A 113 12.98 25.58 -0.56
N GLU A 114 14.03 26.37 -0.74
CA GLU A 114 14.36 26.98 -2.03
C GLU A 114 14.65 25.88 -3.09
N PRO A 115 14.43 26.15 -4.39
CA PRO A 115 14.55 25.13 -5.44
C PRO A 115 15.87 24.33 -5.43
N ASP A 116 17.01 25.01 -5.21
CA ASP A 116 18.31 24.34 -5.15
C ASP A 116 18.46 23.45 -3.90
N GLN A 117 17.91 23.88 -2.77
CA GLN A 117 17.90 23.09 -1.53
C GLN A 117 16.98 21.87 -1.68
N ALA A 118 15.79 22.06 -2.28
CA ALA A 118 14.86 20.98 -2.57
C ALA A 118 15.53 19.93 -3.47
N ARG A 119 16.23 20.36 -4.53
CA ARG A 119 16.98 19.46 -5.41
C ARG A 119 18.01 18.63 -4.66
N ILE A 120 18.78 19.24 -3.76
CA ILE A 120 19.79 18.55 -2.94
C ILE A 120 19.12 17.51 -2.02
N GLU A 121 18.05 17.88 -1.32
CA GLU A 121 17.36 16.97 -0.39
C GLU A 121 16.64 15.82 -1.12
N ILE A 122 16.14 16.05 -2.34
CA ILE A 122 15.58 14.97 -3.18
C ILE A 122 16.63 13.90 -3.49
N VAL A 123 17.79 14.32 -4.01
CA VAL A 123 18.88 13.40 -4.38
C VAL A 123 19.37 12.65 -3.14
N LYS A 124 19.62 13.39 -2.06
CA LYS A 124 20.05 12.83 -0.77
C LYS A 124 19.04 11.85 -0.19
N SER A 125 17.73 12.08 -0.33
CA SER A 125 16.69 11.15 0.11
C SER A 125 16.73 9.84 -0.67
N ALA A 126 16.91 9.90 -1.99
CA ALA A 126 17.08 8.71 -2.82
C ALA A 126 18.34 7.92 -2.44
N GLU A 127 19.46 8.59 -2.17
CA GLU A 127 20.70 7.97 -1.69
C GLU A 127 20.51 7.31 -0.31
N ILE A 128 20.04 8.06 0.68
CA ILE A 128 19.85 7.57 2.05
C ILE A 128 18.89 6.37 2.09
N THR A 129 17.78 6.42 1.37
CA THR A 129 16.83 5.30 1.37
C THR A 129 17.34 4.07 0.62
N THR A 130 18.19 4.27 -0.41
CA THR A 130 18.91 3.18 -1.06
C THR A 130 19.93 2.54 -0.12
N ASP A 131 20.72 3.34 0.58
CA ASP A 131 21.76 2.85 1.50
C ASP A 131 21.14 2.12 2.69
N ARG A 132 20.04 2.65 3.24
CA ARG A 132 19.27 1.94 4.28
C ARG A 132 18.77 0.59 3.79
N LEU A 133 18.21 0.53 2.58
CA LEU A 133 17.74 -0.72 2.00
C LEU A 133 18.90 -1.73 1.83
N LYS A 134 20.05 -1.29 1.28
CA LYS A 134 21.26 -2.13 1.19
C LYS A 134 21.71 -2.63 2.55
N GLN A 135 21.76 -1.76 3.54
CA GLN A 135 22.13 -2.11 4.91
C GLN A 135 21.16 -3.15 5.50
N HIS A 136 19.85 -3.00 5.27
CA HIS A 136 18.85 -3.98 5.71
C HIS A 136 19.01 -5.32 5.00
N GLU A 137 19.24 -5.30 3.69
CA GLU A 137 19.53 -6.50 2.92
C GLU A 137 20.78 -7.23 3.46
N GLU A 138 21.86 -6.51 3.75
CA GLU A 138 23.11 -7.07 4.28
C GLU A 138 22.95 -7.59 5.71
N THR A 139 22.40 -6.76 6.61
CA THR A 139 22.22 -7.08 8.03
C THR A 139 21.31 -8.28 8.20
N ASN A 140 20.22 -8.35 7.43
CA ASN A 140 19.26 -9.45 7.48
C ASN A 140 19.64 -10.62 6.57
N ARG A 141 20.77 -10.51 5.86
CA ARG A 141 21.25 -11.52 4.90
C ARG A 141 20.15 -11.98 3.93
N THR A 142 19.33 -11.05 3.45
CA THR A 142 18.17 -11.39 2.62
C THR A 142 18.58 -12.20 1.39
N ASN A 143 17.85 -13.26 1.07
CA ASN A 143 18.13 -14.06 -0.13
C ASN A 143 17.82 -13.29 -1.42
N LEU A 144 16.83 -12.40 -1.36
CA LEU A 144 16.46 -11.49 -2.43
C LEU A 144 17.04 -10.10 -2.15
N LYS A 145 17.62 -9.48 -3.18
CA LYS A 145 18.16 -8.13 -3.16
C LYS A 145 17.43 -7.32 -4.22
N ILE A 146 16.85 -6.18 -3.85
CA ILE A 146 16.19 -5.26 -4.79
C ILE A 146 16.95 -3.94 -4.92
N SER A 147 17.86 -3.61 -4.01
CA SER A 147 18.61 -2.34 -4.03
C SER A 147 19.34 -2.10 -5.35
N ASP A 148 20.05 -3.11 -5.87
CA ASP A 148 20.76 -3.01 -7.16
C ASP A 148 19.80 -2.91 -8.34
N PHE A 149 18.66 -3.60 -8.28
CA PHE A 149 17.61 -3.48 -9.29
C PHE A 149 17.03 -2.06 -9.31
N ILE A 150 16.77 -1.49 -8.12
CA ILE A 150 16.32 -0.10 -7.99
C ILE A 150 17.35 0.84 -8.59
N LEU A 151 18.61 0.78 -8.15
CA LEU A 151 19.68 1.65 -8.67
C LEU A 151 19.84 1.59 -10.18
N LYS A 152 19.65 0.41 -10.76
CA LYS A 152 19.76 0.20 -12.20
C LYS A 152 18.59 0.81 -12.98
N TYR A 153 17.37 0.78 -12.44
CA TYR A 153 16.16 1.02 -13.23
C TYR A 153 15.29 2.18 -12.75
N TYR A 154 15.56 2.80 -11.59
CA TYR A 154 14.68 3.84 -11.04
C TYR A 154 14.54 5.07 -11.94
N ARG A 155 15.52 5.34 -12.82
CA ARG A 155 15.41 6.46 -13.77
C ARG A 155 14.55 6.11 -14.97
N ASP A 156 14.55 4.84 -15.40
CA ASP A 156 13.94 4.41 -16.65
C ASP A 156 12.51 3.88 -16.46
N THR A 157 12.14 3.48 -15.24
CA THR A 157 10.80 2.94 -14.95
C THR A 157 10.33 3.30 -13.55
N ARG A 158 9.03 3.54 -13.40
CA ARG A 158 8.41 3.69 -12.09
C ARG A 158 8.43 2.37 -11.34
N LEU A 159 9.22 2.30 -10.26
CA LEU A 159 9.37 1.10 -9.43
C LEU A 159 8.47 1.07 -8.20
N PHE A 160 7.94 2.23 -7.78
CA PHE A 160 7.13 2.41 -6.57
C PHE A 160 5.93 3.33 -6.85
N LEU A 161 4.76 2.95 -6.33
CA LEU A 161 3.51 3.69 -6.39
C LEU A 161 3.40 4.65 -5.19
N THR A 162 3.76 4.16 -4.01
CA THR A 162 4.02 4.90 -2.76
C THR A 162 5.39 4.48 -2.25
N PRO A 163 5.97 5.12 -1.21
CA PRO A 163 7.26 4.70 -0.67
C PRO A 163 7.37 3.21 -0.32
N ASP A 164 6.28 2.56 0.09
CA ASP A 164 6.26 1.15 0.48
C ASP A 164 5.28 0.30 -0.34
N HIS A 165 4.78 0.78 -1.49
CA HIS A 165 4.01 -0.03 -2.44
C HIS A 165 4.76 -0.13 -3.77
N PRO A 166 5.44 -1.26 -4.02
CA PRO A 166 6.07 -1.53 -5.31
C PRO A 166 5.09 -1.47 -6.49
N SER A 167 5.60 -1.06 -7.64
CA SER A 167 4.93 -1.24 -8.93
C SER A 167 4.95 -2.70 -9.37
N ASN A 168 4.16 -3.01 -10.40
CA ASN A 168 4.21 -4.33 -11.06
C ASN A 168 5.61 -4.69 -11.57
N VAL A 169 6.42 -3.71 -12.00
CA VAL A 169 7.77 -3.97 -12.52
C VAL A 169 8.66 -4.56 -11.42
N LEU A 170 8.64 -3.95 -10.24
CA LEU A 170 9.42 -4.43 -9.11
C LEU A 170 8.85 -5.73 -8.53
N TYR A 171 7.52 -5.89 -8.50
CA TYR A 171 6.90 -7.17 -8.12
C TYR A 171 7.26 -8.30 -9.06
N ARG A 172 7.25 -8.08 -10.38
CA ARG A 172 7.65 -9.10 -11.37
C ARG A 172 9.10 -9.52 -11.18
N TYR A 173 10.00 -8.57 -10.91
CA TYR A 173 11.39 -8.88 -10.56
C TYR A 173 11.47 -9.75 -9.31
N ALA A 174 10.77 -9.37 -8.24
CA ALA A 174 10.80 -10.12 -6.98
C ALA A 174 10.19 -11.52 -7.11
N VAL A 175 9.06 -11.66 -7.81
CA VAL A 175 8.40 -12.94 -8.10
C VAL A 175 9.32 -13.84 -8.91
N TRP A 176 9.98 -13.32 -9.95
CA TRP A 176 10.94 -14.09 -10.74
C TRP A 176 12.12 -14.59 -9.90
N GLU A 177 12.67 -13.74 -9.03
CA GLU A 177 13.77 -14.12 -8.13
C GLU A 177 13.34 -15.18 -7.11
N ILE A 178 12.12 -15.10 -6.57
CA ILE A 178 11.54 -16.10 -5.66
C ILE A 178 11.28 -17.40 -6.43
N SER A 179 10.64 -17.34 -7.60
CA SER A 179 10.25 -18.53 -8.37
C SER A 179 11.47 -19.32 -8.82
N LYS A 180 12.52 -18.64 -9.30
CA LYS A 180 13.81 -19.24 -9.64
C LYS A 180 14.45 -19.95 -8.45
N ARG A 181 14.42 -19.34 -7.26
CA ARG A 181 14.99 -19.95 -6.06
C ARG A 181 14.18 -21.14 -5.62
N LEU A 182 12.85 -21.12 -5.72
CA LEU A 182 11.97 -22.24 -5.36
C LEU A 182 11.92 -23.36 -6.41
N SER A 183 12.37 -23.10 -7.63
CA SER A 183 12.13 -23.96 -8.79
C SER A 183 10.64 -24.14 -9.06
N ILE A 184 9.88 -23.05 -8.99
CA ILE A 184 8.45 -22.99 -9.30
C ILE A 184 8.30 -22.20 -10.59
N ASP A 185 7.46 -22.71 -11.49
CA ASP A 185 7.10 -22.02 -12.71
C ASP A 185 5.99 -21.01 -12.40
N VAL A 186 6.11 -19.81 -12.97
CA VAL A 186 5.06 -18.79 -12.93
C VAL A 186 4.65 -18.53 -14.37
N SER A 187 3.34 -18.60 -14.65
CA SER A 187 2.78 -18.39 -15.98
C SER A 187 3.28 -17.11 -16.61
N HIS A 188 3.56 -17.16 -17.92
CA HIS A 188 3.92 -15.97 -18.69
C HIS A 188 2.85 -14.87 -18.67
N ASP A 189 1.59 -15.23 -18.43
CA ASP A 189 0.48 -14.27 -18.38
C ASP A 189 0.63 -13.27 -17.22
N PHE A 190 1.18 -13.70 -16.07
CA PHE A 190 1.49 -12.79 -14.96
C PHE A 190 2.42 -11.65 -15.39
N TYR A 191 3.44 -11.96 -16.19
CA TYR A 191 4.41 -10.96 -16.66
C TYR A 191 3.83 -10.00 -17.70
N ARG A 192 2.66 -10.34 -18.27
CA ARG A 192 1.87 -9.49 -19.16
C ARG A 192 0.71 -8.80 -18.44
N TYR A 193 0.47 -9.12 -17.17
CA TYR A 193 -0.67 -8.60 -16.40
C TYR A 193 -0.54 -7.10 -16.14
N GLU A 194 -1.43 -6.31 -16.74
CA GLU A 194 -1.34 -4.84 -16.71
C GLU A 194 -1.93 -4.19 -15.46
N GLN A 195 -2.90 -4.85 -14.79
CA GLN A 195 -3.52 -4.25 -13.61
C GLN A 195 -2.54 -4.21 -12.43
N LEU A 196 -2.59 -3.14 -11.65
CA LEU A 196 -1.71 -2.97 -10.50
C LEU A 196 -1.98 -4.05 -9.44
N LEU A 197 -0.92 -4.66 -8.93
CA LEU A 197 -1.01 -5.64 -7.85
C LEU A 197 -1.37 -4.99 -6.50
N GLN A 198 -1.12 -3.70 -6.36
CA GLN A 198 -1.54 -2.88 -5.20
C GLN A 198 -2.09 -1.55 -5.71
N PRO A 199 -3.34 -1.53 -6.20
CA PRO A 199 -3.94 -0.35 -6.80
C PRO A 199 -4.38 0.70 -5.76
N GLU A 200 -4.32 0.38 -4.47
CA GLU A 200 -5.01 1.10 -3.42
C GLU A 200 -4.56 2.55 -3.31
N ILE A 201 -3.25 2.80 -3.51
CA ILE A 201 -2.69 4.14 -3.39
C ILE A 201 -1.60 4.36 -4.45
N ILE A 202 -1.70 5.47 -5.17
CA ILE A 202 -0.68 5.95 -6.09
C ILE A 202 -0.38 7.40 -5.75
N LEU A 203 0.87 7.71 -5.44
CA LEU A 203 1.30 9.10 -5.21
C LEU A 203 1.85 9.72 -6.49
N PRO A 204 1.52 10.97 -6.81
CA PRO A 204 2.11 11.66 -7.95
C PRO A 204 3.61 11.87 -7.72
N ILE A 205 4.38 11.87 -8.79
CA ILE A 205 5.81 12.22 -8.73
C ILE A 205 5.92 13.69 -9.09
N GLN A 206 6.42 14.50 -8.15
CA GLN A 206 6.51 15.94 -8.35
C GLN A 206 7.49 16.27 -9.49
N PRO A 207 7.23 17.32 -10.30
CA PRO A 207 8.14 17.74 -11.37
C PRO A 207 9.57 18.00 -10.89
N ALA A 208 9.73 18.60 -9.70
CA ALA A 208 11.04 18.82 -9.09
C ALA A 208 11.78 17.50 -8.80
N VAL A 209 11.06 16.44 -8.40
CA VAL A 209 11.64 15.10 -8.19
C VAL A 209 12.05 14.49 -9.52
N SER A 210 11.18 14.56 -10.53
CA SER A 210 11.47 14.07 -11.88
C SER A 210 12.74 14.71 -12.45
N ALA A 211 12.87 16.04 -12.31
CA ALA A 211 14.03 16.79 -12.79
C ALA A 211 15.30 16.51 -11.96
N ALA A 212 15.19 16.45 -10.63
CA ALA A 212 16.33 16.23 -9.75
C ALA A 212 16.94 14.82 -9.92
N LEU A 213 16.11 13.81 -10.20
CA LEU A 213 16.53 12.42 -10.36
C LEU A 213 16.81 12.02 -11.81
N ASP A 214 16.59 12.91 -12.79
CA ASP A 214 16.70 12.62 -14.22
C ASP A 214 15.82 11.41 -14.63
N LEU A 215 14.54 11.45 -14.24
CA LEU A 215 13.58 10.40 -14.60
C LEU A 215 13.21 10.50 -16.09
N ARG A 216 13.14 9.35 -16.76
CA ARG A 216 12.94 9.21 -18.21
C ARG A 216 11.60 8.58 -18.59
N PHE A 217 10.74 8.35 -17.61
CA PHE A 217 9.37 7.93 -17.81
C PHE A 217 8.42 9.09 -17.47
N GLU A 218 7.20 9.02 -17.99
CA GLU A 218 6.18 10.02 -17.71
C GLU A 218 5.73 9.92 -16.24
N ALA A 219 6.08 10.94 -15.46
CA ALA A 219 5.62 11.10 -14.10
C ALA A 219 4.13 11.48 -14.13
N SER A 220 3.28 10.55 -13.70
CA SER A 220 1.86 10.86 -13.50
C SER A 220 1.70 11.90 -12.38
N ASP A 221 0.84 12.88 -12.63
CA ASP A 221 0.36 13.87 -11.67
C ASP A 221 -0.91 13.40 -10.91
N GLU A 222 -1.34 12.16 -11.16
CA GLU A 222 -2.48 11.54 -10.50
C GLU A 222 -2.08 11.04 -9.10
N TYR A 223 -2.72 11.61 -8.09
CA TYR A 223 -2.94 10.94 -6.82
C TYR A 223 -4.19 10.08 -6.93
N ARG A 224 -4.06 8.79 -6.61
CA ARG A 224 -5.17 7.85 -6.53
C ARG A 224 -5.23 7.23 -5.15
N PHE A 225 -6.43 7.13 -4.59
CA PHE A 225 -6.70 6.49 -3.33
C PHE A 225 -8.01 5.70 -3.42
N ASP A 226 -7.95 4.37 -3.33
CA ASP A 226 -9.12 3.50 -3.28
C ASP A 226 -9.51 3.25 -1.82
N ALA A 227 -10.74 3.60 -1.44
CA ALA A 227 -11.31 3.33 -0.12
C ALA A 227 -12.64 2.57 -0.26
N ALA A 228 -13.19 2.12 0.87
CA ALA A 228 -14.44 1.33 0.92
C ALA A 228 -15.67 2.01 0.26
N GLY A 229 -15.59 3.32 -0.03
CA GLY A 229 -16.64 4.09 -0.72
C GLY A 229 -16.34 4.49 -2.17
N GLY A 230 -15.22 4.03 -2.76
CA GLY A 230 -14.86 4.31 -4.15
C GLY A 230 -13.40 4.74 -4.35
N THR A 231 -13.06 5.07 -5.60
CA THR A 231 -11.76 5.61 -5.97
C THR A 231 -11.78 7.14 -5.90
N PHE A 232 -10.88 7.71 -5.10
CA PHE A 232 -10.60 9.14 -5.05
C PHE A 232 -9.42 9.45 -5.95
N LYS A 233 -9.60 10.43 -6.84
CA LYS A 233 -8.52 10.95 -7.68
C LYS A 233 -8.32 12.43 -7.43
N MET A 234 -7.07 12.83 -7.31
CA MET A 234 -6.68 14.23 -7.29
C MET A 234 -5.53 14.45 -8.27
N TYR A 235 -5.50 15.62 -8.90
CA TYR A 235 -4.48 15.99 -9.87
C TYR A 235 -3.76 17.23 -9.37
N GLY A 236 -2.49 17.38 -9.76
CA GLY A 236 -1.76 18.64 -9.60
C GLY A 236 -1.51 19.11 -8.16
N PRO A 237 -1.36 20.43 -7.93
CA PRO A 237 -0.96 20.99 -6.64
C PRO A 237 -2.02 20.85 -5.52
N GLU A 238 -3.26 20.53 -5.86
CA GLU A 238 -4.37 20.31 -4.94
C GLU A 238 -4.04 19.19 -3.93
N TYR A 239 -3.36 18.14 -4.39
CA TYR A 239 -2.92 17.03 -3.55
C TYR A 239 -1.92 17.47 -2.47
N ALA A 240 -0.97 18.36 -2.81
CA ALA A 240 -0.01 18.89 -1.85
C ALA A 240 -0.70 19.68 -0.74
N LYS A 241 -1.72 20.47 -1.09
CA LYS A 241 -2.54 21.22 -0.11
C LYS A 241 -3.33 20.28 0.79
N PHE A 242 -3.91 19.22 0.21
CA PHE A 242 -4.65 18.23 0.98
C PHE A 242 -3.80 17.60 2.09
N GLY A 243 -2.59 17.15 1.77
CA GLY A 243 -1.65 16.61 2.75
C GLY A 243 -1.34 17.57 3.90
N GLN A 244 -1.12 18.86 3.60
CA GLN A 244 -0.80 19.87 4.60
C GLN A 244 -1.94 20.13 5.59
N HIS A 245 -3.20 20.03 5.14
CA HIS A 245 -4.38 20.38 5.93
C HIS A 245 -5.01 19.21 6.70
N LEU A 246 -4.45 18.00 6.61
CA LEU A 246 -4.96 16.82 7.32
C LEU A 246 -5.03 16.99 8.85
N ASN A 247 -4.20 17.86 9.43
CA ASN A 247 -4.12 18.06 10.87
C ASN A 247 -5.08 19.15 11.42
N SER A 248 -5.76 19.93 10.57
CA SER A 248 -6.62 21.04 11.05
C SER A 248 -7.98 21.15 10.37
N ASP A 249 -8.14 20.72 9.11
CA ASP A 249 -9.33 21.05 8.30
C ASP A 249 -9.57 20.07 7.14
N ALA A 250 -9.13 18.80 7.25
CA ALA A 250 -9.15 17.82 6.15
C ALA A 250 -10.48 17.80 5.35
N LEU A 251 -11.61 17.85 6.05
CA LEU A 251 -12.97 17.85 5.49
C LEU A 251 -13.29 19.10 4.66
N ARG A 252 -12.71 20.26 4.97
CA ARG A 252 -12.94 21.50 4.20
C ARG A 252 -12.23 21.49 2.85
N VAL A 253 -11.05 20.89 2.73
CA VAL A 253 -10.32 20.83 1.44
C VAL A 253 -11.05 19.94 0.42
N PHE A 254 -11.77 18.92 0.88
CA PHE A 254 -12.63 18.10 0.01
C PHE A 254 -13.75 18.90 -0.69
N SER A 255 -14.19 20.04 -0.14
CA SER A 255 -15.24 20.84 -0.77
C SER A 255 -14.80 21.65 -1.99
N ARG A 256 -13.49 21.89 -2.15
CA ARG A 256 -12.95 22.83 -3.16
C ARG A 256 -12.21 22.18 -4.31
N SER A 257 -11.92 20.88 -4.21
CA SER A 257 -11.18 20.15 -5.24
C SER A 257 -12.15 19.51 -6.22
N LYS A 258 -11.80 19.43 -7.51
CA LYS A 258 -12.56 18.64 -8.48
C LYS A 258 -12.32 17.16 -8.18
N ILE A 259 -13.15 16.58 -7.30
CA ILE A 259 -13.11 15.17 -6.96
C ILE A 259 -13.96 14.43 -7.99
N GLU A 260 -13.33 13.58 -8.79
CA GLU A 260 -14.06 12.52 -9.49
C GLU A 260 -14.19 11.34 -8.55
N VAL A 261 -15.40 11.15 -8.01
CA VAL A 261 -15.79 9.88 -7.37
C VAL A 261 -16.30 8.98 -8.49
N ILE A 262 -15.53 7.95 -8.82
CA ILE A 262 -15.95 6.94 -9.79
C ILE A 262 -16.65 5.83 -9.00
N ASP A 263 -17.96 5.72 -9.17
CA ASP A 263 -18.79 4.70 -8.55
C ASP A 263 -18.57 3.35 -9.25
N TYR A 264 -18.29 2.31 -8.47
CA TYR A 264 -18.32 0.94 -8.97
C TYR A 264 -19.71 0.40 -8.72
N LYS A 265 -20.51 0.31 -9.79
CA LYS A 265 -21.64 -0.63 -9.77
C LYS A 265 -21.07 -2.01 -9.51
N THR A 266 -21.37 -2.57 -8.33
CA THR A 266 -21.28 -4.01 -8.10
C THR A 266 -22.14 -4.67 -9.17
N THR A 267 -21.51 -5.17 -10.22
CA THR A 267 -22.19 -6.10 -11.11
C THR A 267 -22.53 -7.31 -10.27
N GLU A 268 -23.82 -7.56 -10.08
CA GLU A 268 -24.34 -8.86 -9.66
C GLU A 268 -23.85 -9.91 -10.67
N SER A 269 -22.67 -10.49 -10.40
CA SER A 269 -22.29 -11.78 -10.97
C SER A 269 -22.53 -12.81 -9.88
N ASP A 270 -23.53 -13.66 -10.09
CA ASP A 270 -24.05 -14.66 -9.16
C ASP A 270 -23.06 -15.77 -8.70
N ASP A 271 -21.75 -15.65 -8.95
CA ASP A 271 -20.79 -16.73 -8.74
C ASP A 271 -19.61 -16.44 -7.78
N PHE A 272 -19.69 -15.38 -6.96
CA PHE A 272 -18.71 -15.18 -5.90
C PHE A 272 -19.37 -15.23 -4.52
N ARG A 273 -19.29 -16.39 -3.85
CA ARG A 273 -19.57 -16.50 -2.41
C ARG A 273 -18.25 -16.34 -1.64
N PRO A 274 -17.99 -15.21 -0.96
CA PRO A 274 -16.98 -15.20 0.09
C PRO A 274 -17.51 -16.01 1.27
N GLN A 275 -16.78 -17.05 1.67
CA GLN A 275 -17.02 -17.69 2.95
C GLN A 275 -16.52 -16.78 4.07
N ASN A 276 -17.48 -16.30 4.87
CA ASN A 276 -17.36 -15.82 6.25
C ASN A 276 -16.29 -14.74 6.53
N ASP A 277 -16.70 -13.48 6.38
CA ASP A 277 -16.10 -12.35 7.11
C ASP A 277 -17.22 -11.65 7.91
N PRO A 278 -17.14 -11.54 9.26
CA PRO A 278 -18.20 -10.94 10.05
C PRO A 278 -18.08 -9.42 10.11
N ALA A 279 -19.19 -8.75 9.78
CA ALA A 279 -19.53 -7.34 10.02
C ALA A 279 -18.89 -6.29 9.08
N VAL A 280 -19.40 -6.21 7.85
CA VAL A 280 -19.35 -4.98 7.05
C VAL A 280 -20.29 -3.95 7.69
N GLY A 281 -19.73 -2.98 8.39
CA GLY A 281 -20.46 -1.78 8.83
C GLY A 281 -20.92 -0.96 7.63
N SER A 282 -22.15 -0.48 7.68
CA SER A 282 -22.76 0.38 6.66
C SER A 282 -21.91 1.62 6.39
N SER A 283 -21.44 1.79 5.15
CA SER A 283 -20.68 2.96 4.71
C SER A 283 -21.63 4.07 4.24
N LEU A 284 -21.29 5.31 4.60
CA LEU A 284 -22.02 6.51 4.21
C LEU A 284 -21.37 7.09 2.94
N ILE A 285 -22.13 7.24 1.85
CA ILE A 285 -21.63 7.83 0.60
C ILE A 285 -22.21 9.24 0.49
N GLY A 286 -21.36 10.24 0.21
CA GLY A 286 -21.81 11.61 -0.02
C GLY A 286 -20.93 12.37 -1.00
N ARG A 287 -21.53 13.36 -1.67
CA ARG A 287 -20.89 14.32 -2.57
C ARG A 287 -21.04 15.72 -1.98
N VAL A 288 -19.96 16.50 -1.96
CA VAL A 288 -20.07 17.92 -1.59
C VAL A 288 -20.72 18.68 -2.76
N VAL A 289 -21.83 19.38 -2.49
CA VAL A 289 -22.60 20.09 -3.51
C VAL A 289 -22.49 21.61 -3.43
N SER A 290 -22.12 22.19 -2.28
CA SER A 290 -21.72 23.59 -2.17
C SER A 290 -20.84 23.89 -0.95
N ASP A 291 -20.05 24.98 -1.07
CA ASP A 291 -19.28 25.62 0.00
C ASP A 291 -19.83 27.05 0.21
N GLU A 292 -20.65 27.24 1.26
CA GLU A 292 -21.20 28.55 1.64
C GLU A 292 -20.51 29.07 2.92
N GLY A 293 -19.21 29.38 2.81
CA GLY A 293 -18.45 30.01 3.88
C GLY A 293 -17.92 29.01 4.91
N SER A 294 -18.57 28.90 6.07
CA SER A 294 -18.19 27.96 7.14
C SER A 294 -19.07 26.70 7.17
N ASN A 295 -19.98 26.53 6.21
CA ASN A 295 -20.90 25.40 6.15
C ASN A 295 -20.63 24.56 4.91
N LEU A 296 -20.39 23.26 5.12
CA LEU A 296 -20.34 22.26 4.05
C LEU A 296 -21.75 21.74 3.79
N VAL A 297 -22.14 21.71 2.51
CA VAL A 297 -23.36 21.02 2.08
C VAL A 297 -22.97 19.70 1.44
N VAL A 298 -23.26 18.60 2.12
CA VAL A 298 -23.00 17.23 1.65
C VAL A 298 -24.32 16.60 1.23
N GLU A 299 -24.42 16.22 -0.04
CA GLU A 299 -25.50 15.39 -0.58
C GLU A 299 -25.14 13.93 -0.31
N PHE A 300 -25.88 13.27 0.57
CA PHE A 300 -25.69 11.86 0.85
C PHE A 300 -26.42 11.01 -0.21
N LEU A 301 -25.68 10.11 -0.87
CA LEU A 301 -26.18 9.33 -2.01
C LEU A 301 -26.66 7.93 -1.62
N ALA A 302 -26.40 7.45 -0.40
CA ALA A 302 -27.05 6.24 0.12
C ALA A 302 -26.84 6.02 1.63
N ALA A 303 -27.86 5.46 2.28
CA ALA A 303 -27.69 4.56 3.42
C ALA A 303 -28.85 3.53 3.49
N LYS A 304 -28.47 2.26 3.60
CA LYS A 304 -29.23 1.07 4.01
C LYS A 304 -30.42 0.62 3.13
N ASP A 305 -30.35 -0.65 2.69
CA ASP A 305 -31.44 -1.46 2.12
C ASP A 305 -31.98 -1.08 0.72
N GLY A 306 -31.17 -0.44 -0.13
CA GLY A 306 -31.49 -0.32 -1.57
C GLY A 306 -32.68 0.58 -1.92
N ILE A 307 -33.16 1.39 -0.98
CA ILE A 307 -34.13 2.45 -1.23
C ILE A 307 -33.37 3.78 -1.20
N ILE A 308 -33.31 4.46 -2.34
CA ILE A 308 -32.81 5.85 -2.44
C ILE A 308 -33.95 6.76 -1.93
N PRO A 309 -33.86 7.38 -0.75
CA PRO A 309 -34.78 8.45 -0.40
C PRO A 309 -34.42 9.68 -1.24
N ASP A 310 -35.39 10.58 -1.46
CA ASP A 310 -35.13 11.90 -2.05
C ASP A 310 -33.87 12.52 -1.42
N PRO A 311 -32.92 13.05 -2.21
CA PRO A 311 -31.64 13.55 -1.71
C PRO A 311 -31.89 14.60 -0.63
N THR A 312 -31.53 14.26 0.61
CA THR A 312 -31.75 15.15 1.75
C THR A 312 -30.53 16.05 1.90
N ILE A 313 -30.67 17.31 1.49
CA ILE A 313 -29.63 18.33 1.68
C ILE A 313 -29.55 18.64 3.17
N GLN A 314 -28.44 18.28 3.82
CA GLN A 314 -28.16 18.68 5.20
C GLN A 314 -27.07 19.74 5.25
N THR A 315 -27.39 20.87 5.89
CA THR A 315 -26.41 21.91 6.24
C THR A 315 -25.85 21.58 7.63
N ILE A 316 -24.62 21.09 7.69
CA ILE A 316 -23.97 20.76 8.97
C ILE A 316 -23.23 22.01 9.46
N LYS A 317 -23.57 22.48 10.67
CA LYS A 317 -22.89 23.60 11.33
C LYS A 317 -21.72 23.11 12.18
N ASP A 318 -20.61 23.85 12.20
CA ASP A 318 -19.38 23.51 12.96
C ASP A 318 -19.62 23.16 14.45
N SER A 319 -20.70 23.68 15.06
CA SER A 319 -21.02 23.46 16.48
C SER A 319 -21.64 22.10 16.82
N GLU A 320 -21.97 21.26 15.84
CA GLU A 320 -22.74 20.01 16.06
C GLU A 320 -21.90 18.73 16.05
N TRP A 321 -20.58 18.83 15.90
CA TRP A 321 -19.68 17.69 15.98
C TRP A 321 -19.48 17.22 17.44
N LYS A 322 -20.24 16.21 17.87
CA LYS A 322 -19.88 15.37 19.03
C LYS A 322 -19.32 14.04 18.53
N VAL A 323 -18.00 13.92 18.54
CA VAL A 323 -17.33 12.62 18.39
C VAL A 323 -17.46 11.89 19.73
N SER A 324 -18.39 10.94 19.83
CA SER A 324 -18.38 9.98 20.95
C SER A 324 -17.49 8.81 20.59
N SER A 325 -16.27 8.76 21.11
CA SER A 325 -15.48 7.54 21.10
C SER A 325 -16.07 6.57 22.13
N ARG A 326 -16.70 5.49 21.66
CA ARG A 326 -16.86 4.29 22.48
C ARG A 326 -15.64 3.41 22.22
N VAL A 327 -14.72 3.42 23.16
CA VAL A 327 -13.70 2.37 23.29
C VAL A 327 -14.42 1.13 23.80
N GLY A 328 -14.37 0.05 23.02
CA GLY A 328 -14.82 -1.29 23.38
C GLY A 328 -13.73 -2.27 23.02
#